data_AF-A0A1W1Y7U8-F1
#
_entry.id   AF-A0A1W1Y7U8-F1
#
_cell.length_a   1.000
_cell.length_b   1.000
_cell.length_c   1.000
_cell.angle_alpha   90.00
_cell.angle_beta   90.00
_cell.angle_gamma   90.00
#
_symmetry.space_group_name_H-M   'P 1'
#
loop_
_entity.id
_entity.type
_entity.pdbx_description
1 polymer ?
#
loop_
_entity_poly.entity_id
_entity_poly.type
_entity_poly.pdbx_seq_one_letter_code
_entity_poly.pdbx_strand_id
1 'polypeptide(L)'
;MTEDRDPDIRTDDPTHYRFLALVKRLAGGIYVEETMYVLGVAKRTAERWLGGKPVPDPVIERMEEAAPLVEDFQRDLHALVGRHREAGLSEHLMRLRMRQYSKTLAETPEKDDG
;
A
#
# COMPACT_ATOMS: atom_id res chain seq x y z
N MET A 1 3.18 27.87 -26.96
CA MET A 1 2.94 26.42 -26.84
C MET A 1 4.15 25.84 -26.13
N THR A 2 4.09 25.71 -24.82
CA THR A 2 5.14 25.05 -24.04
C THR A 2 5.03 23.55 -24.29
N GLU A 3 6.03 22.98 -24.96
CA GLU A 3 6.21 21.53 -25.05
C GLU A 3 6.23 20.97 -23.63
N ASP A 4 5.15 20.30 -23.25
CA ASP A 4 5.06 19.48 -22.05
C ASP A 4 5.96 18.26 -22.29
N ARG A 5 7.28 18.46 -22.15
CA ARG A 5 8.28 17.40 -22.24
C ARG A 5 8.00 16.43 -21.11
N ASP A 6 7.31 15.35 -21.43
CA ASP A 6 7.03 14.26 -20.52
C ASP A 6 8.39 13.77 -19.95
N PRO A 7 8.68 13.94 -18.65
CA PRO A 7 10.03 13.77 -18.10
C PRO A 7 10.60 12.41 -18.45
N ASP A 8 11.88 12.33 -18.83
CA ASP A 8 12.49 11.09 -19.33
C ASP A 8 12.21 9.90 -18.38
N ILE A 9 11.94 8.74 -18.98
CA ILE A 9 11.82 7.47 -18.25
C ILE A 9 13.22 7.08 -17.76
N ARG A 10 13.38 6.90 -16.46
CA ARG A 10 14.66 6.57 -15.81
C ARG A 10 14.53 5.27 -15.02
N THR A 11 14.49 4.15 -15.74
CA THR A 11 14.41 2.81 -15.12
C THR A 11 15.71 2.38 -14.43
N ASP A 12 16.79 3.12 -14.65
CA ASP A 12 18.12 2.97 -14.05
C ASP A 12 18.38 3.92 -12.86
N ASP A 13 17.40 4.77 -12.50
CA ASP A 13 17.51 5.69 -11.36
C ASP A 13 17.44 4.91 -10.02
N PRO A 14 18.41 5.09 -9.10
CA PRO A 14 18.36 4.53 -7.75
C PRO A 14 17.06 4.86 -7.00
N THR A 15 16.48 6.03 -7.25
CA THR A 15 15.21 6.48 -6.68
C THR A 15 14.04 5.63 -7.18
N HIS A 16 14.08 5.23 -8.45
CA HIS A 16 13.07 4.34 -9.02
C HIS A 16 13.17 2.93 -8.42
N TYR A 17 14.37 2.38 -8.25
CA TYR A 17 14.54 1.10 -7.54
C TYR A 17 14.07 1.15 -6.09
N ARG A 18 14.36 2.26 -5.39
CA ARG A 18 13.87 2.51 -4.03
C ARG A 18 12.34 2.53 -3.99
N PHE A 19 11.70 3.24 -4.92
CA PHE A 19 10.24 3.25 -5.06
C PHE A 19 9.67 1.84 -5.26
N LEU A 20 10.21 1.07 -6.22
CA LEU A 20 9.74 -0.29 -6.50
C LEU A 20 9.88 -1.22 -5.28
N ALA A 21 10.97 -1.08 -4.53
CA ALA A 21 11.18 -1.83 -3.28
C ALA A 21 10.13 -1.47 -2.22
N LEU A 22 9.80 -0.19 -2.06
CA LEU A 22 8.78 0.26 -1.12
C LEU A 22 7.37 -0.19 -1.53
N VAL A 23 7.02 -0.14 -2.82
CA VAL A 23 5.75 -0.69 -3.33
C VAL A 23 5.65 -2.17 -2.99
N LYS A 24 6.71 -2.95 -3.23
CA LYS A 24 6.72 -4.37 -2.90
C LYS A 24 6.53 -4.64 -1.41
N ARG A 25 7.15 -3.84 -0.53
CA ARG A 25 7.01 -3.97 0.93
C ARG A 25 5.59 -3.66 1.40
N LEU A 26 5.02 -2.55 0.91
CA LEU A 26 3.71 -2.09 1.34
C LEU A 26 2.56 -2.92 0.74
N ALA A 27 2.65 -3.24 -0.54
CA ALA A 27 1.56 -3.82 -1.31
C ALA A 27 1.70 -5.33 -1.54
N GLY A 28 2.86 -5.92 -1.22
CA GLY A 28 3.16 -7.34 -1.45
C GLY A 28 3.50 -7.68 -2.91
N GLY A 29 3.41 -6.73 -3.84
CA GLY A 29 3.67 -6.92 -5.27
C GLY A 29 3.86 -5.61 -6.03
N ILE A 30 4.49 -5.69 -7.21
CA ILE A 30 4.75 -4.53 -8.08
C ILE A 30 3.74 -4.57 -9.23
N TYR A 31 2.50 -4.20 -8.89
CA TYR A 31 1.37 -4.24 -9.80
C TYR A 31 0.63 -2.91 -9.77
N VAL A 32 0.00 -2.55 -10.89
CA VAL A 32 -0.65 -1.24 -11.06
C VAL A 32 -1.80 -1.07 -10.06
N GLU A 33 -2.66 -2.08 -9.89
CA GLU A 33 -3.84 -2.01 -9.03
C GLU A 33 -3.46 -1.85 -7.56
N GLU A 34 -2.50 -2.63 -7.10
CA GLU A 34 -1.93 -2.58 -5.77
C GLU A 34 -1.27 -1.22 -5.48
N THR A 35 -0.53 -0.68 -6.45
CA THR A 35 0.09 0.65 -6.34
C THR A 35 -0.97 1.75 -6.26
N MET A 36 -2.04 1.67 -7.06
CA MET A 36 -3.18 2.59 -6.96
C MET A 36 -3.82 2.54 -5.59
N TYR A 37 -4.05 1.33 -5.07
CA TYR A 37 -4.72 1.12 -3.79
C TYR A 37 -3.88 1.65 -2.62
N VAL A 38 -2.60 1.29 -2.56
CA VAL A 38 -1.70 1.69 -1.47
C VAL A 38 -1.40 3.19 -1.48
N LEU A 39 -1.23 3.78 -2.66
CA LEU A 39 -0.84 5.19 -2.77
C LEU A 39 -2.03 6.14 -2.96
N GLY A 40 -3.24 5.61 -3.18
CA GLY A 40 -4.42 6.42 -3.45
C GLY A 40 -4.31 7.24 -4.74
N VAL A 41 -3.61 6.72 -5.75
CA VAL A 41 -3.35 7.45 -7.01
C VAL A 41 -4.13 6.88 -8.19
N ALA A 42 -4.32 7.70 -9.21
CA ALA A 42 -4.94 7.27 -10.47
C ALA A 42 -4.08 6.21 -11.18
N LYS A 43 -4.74 5.32 -11.93
CA LYS A 43 -4.10 4.24 -12.72
C LYS A 43 -2.93 4.74 -13.58
N ARG A 44 -3.15 5.81 -14.33
CA ARG A 44 -2.13 6.40 -15.21
C ARG A 44 -0.91 6.89 -14.43
N THR A 45 -1.09 7.39 -13.22
CA THR A 45 0.02 7.83 -12.35
C THR A 45 0.81 6.62 -11.87
N ALA A 46 0.13 5.57 -11.41
CA ALA A 46 0.77 4.32 -11.02
C ALA A 46 1.57 3.69 -12.17
N GLU A 47 0.98 3.59 -13.38
CA GLU A 47 1.66 3.09 -14.58
C GLU A 47 2.92 3.91 -14.91
N ARG A 48 2.84 5.24 -14.84
CA ARG A 48 3.98 6.13 -15.10
C ARG A 48 5.10 5.93 -14.09
N TRP A 49 4.79 5.91 -12.80
CA TRP A 49 5.77 5.75 -11.73
C TRP A 49 6.41 4.37 -11.74
N LEU A 50 5.64 3.31 -11.96
CA LEU A 50 6.16 1.96 -12.16
C LEU A 50 6.99 1.84 -13.44
N GLY A 51 6.65 2.63 -14.46
CA GLY A 51 7.38 2.70 -15.73
C GLY A 51 8.63 3.59 -15.70
N GLY A 52 9.09 4.07 -14.54
CA GLY A 52 10.34 4.83 -14.41
C GLY A 52 10.20 6.34 -14.54
N LYS A 53 8.97 6.89 -14.55
CA LYS A 53 8.81 8.35 -14.42
C LYS A 53 9.18 8.77 -12.99
N PRO A 54 9.77 9.97 -12.81
CA PRO A 54 10.12 10.48 -11.49
C PRO A 54 8.92 10.46 -10.53
N VAL A 55 9.16 9.93 -9.34
CA VAL A 55 8.21 9.93 -8.22
C VAL A 55 8.59 11.11 -7.31
N PRO A 56 7.63 11.93 -6.86
CA PRO A 56 7.94 13.02 -5.95
C PRO A 56 8.53 12.52 -4.63
N ASP A 57 9.58 13.19 -4.12
CA ASP A 57 10.23 12.82 -2.85
C ASP A 57 9.24 12.69 -1.67
N PRO A 58 8.23 13.57 -1.49
CA PRO A 58 7.27 13.42 -0.40
C PRO A 58 6.43 12.14 -0.46
N VAL A 59 6.28 11.55 -1.65
CA VAL A 59 5.61 10.24 -1.80
C VAL A 59 6.54 9.13 -1.30
N ILE A 60 7.82 9.19 -1.66
CA ILE A 60 8.83 8.23 -1.21
C ILE A 60 8.96 8.29 0.32
N GLU A 61 9.11 9.49 0.88
CA GLU A 61 9.24 9.69 2.34
C GLU A 61 8.06 9.10 3.11
N ARG A 62 6.82 9.38 2.67
CA ARG A 62 5.62 8.78 3.29
C ARG A 62 5.59 7.27 3.20
N MET A 63 6.04 6.70 2.08
CA MET A 63 6.13 5.25 1.93
C MET A 63 7.16 4.65 2.89
N GLU A 64 8.27 5.35 3.14
CA GLU A 64 9.30 4.92 4.08
C GLU A 64 8.83 4.96 5.53
N GLU A 65 8.06 5.98 5.90
CA GLU A 65 7.42 6.07 7.21
C GLU A 65 6.37 4.98 7.41
N ALA A 66 5.59 4.67 6.36
CA ALA A 66 4.53 3.66 6.41
C ALA A 66 5.07 2.22 6.37
N ALA A 67 6.18 1.96 5.67
CA ALA A 67 6.72 0.62 5.47
C ALA A 67 6.91 -0.20 6.77
N PRO A 68 7.58 0.32 7.81
CA PRO A 68 7.73 -0.44 9.06
C PRO A 68 6.39 -0.72 9.75
N LEU A 69 5.42 0.21 9.67
CA LEU A 69 4.10 0.03 10.29
C LEU A 69 3.29 -1.07 9.59
N VAL A 70 3.37 -1.14 8.26
CA VAL A 70 2.72 -2.20 7.48
C VAL A 70 3.36 -3.56 7.75
N GLU A 71 4.69 -3.63 7.85
CA GLU A 71 5.42 -4.86 8.18
C GLU A 71 5.07 -5.37 9.58
N ASP A 72 4.98 -4.47 10.56
CA ASP A 72 4.54 -4.79 11.91
C ASP A 72 3.10 -5.32 11.92
N PHE A 73 2.20 -4.63 11.21
CA PHE A 73 0.81 -5.08 11.06
C PHE A 73 0.69 -6.46 10.39
N GLN A 74 1.47 -6.71 9.33
CA GLN A 74 1.51 -8.01 8.66
C GLN A 74 2.00 -9.10 9.61
N ARG A 75 3.05 -8.85 10.39
CA ARG A 75 3.55 -9.80 11.40
C ARG A 75 2.49 -10.14 12.45
N ASP A 76 1.80 -9.13 12.96
CA ASP A 76 0.75 -9.33 13.96
C ASP A 76 -0.44 -10.10 13.39
N LEU A 77 -0.83 -9.80 12.14
CA LEU A 77 -1.87 -10.52 11.42
C LEU A 77 -1.48 -11.98 11.19
N HIS A 78 -0.24 -12.25 10.79
CA HIS A 78 0.26 -13.62 10.63
C HIS A 78 0.23 -14.39 11.95
N ALA A 79 0.64 -13.77 13.06
CA ALA A 79 0.57 -14.38 14.39
C ALA A 79 -0.88 -14.66 14.82
N LEU A 80 -1.80 -13.73 14.55
CA LEU A 80 -3.22 -13.90 14.81
C LEU A 80 -3.80 -15.07 14.02
N VAL A 81 -3.49 -15.15 12.73
CA VAL A 81 -3.91 -16.24 11.83
C VAL A 81 -3.36 -17.59 12.32
N GLY A 82 -2.10 -17.63 12.76
CA GLY A 82 -1.48 -18.82 13.36
C GLY A 82 -2.27 -19.33 14.57
N ARG A 83 -2.54 -18.45 15.55
CA ARG A 83 -3.33 -18.82 16.75
C ARG A 83 -4.74 -19.33 16.41
N HIS A 84 -5.39 -18.74 15.40
CA HIS A 84 -6.72 -19.19 14.98
C HIS A 84 -6.69 -20.58 14.35
N ARG A 85 -5.68 -20.86 13.53
CA ARG A 85 -5.47 -22.19 12.93
C ARG A 85 -5.19 -23.24 14.00
N GLU A 86 -4.32 -22.93 14.97
CA GLU A 86 -4.01 -23.82 16.10
C GLU A 86 -5.25 -24.09 16.97
N ALA A 87 -6.13 -23.12 17.14
CA ALA A 87 -7.40 -23.27 17.85
C ALA A 87 -8.48 -24.04 17.05
N GLY A 88 -8.18 -24.49 15.82
CA GLY A 88 -9.12 -25.22 14.97
C GLY A 88 -10.25 -24.35 14.39
N LEU A 89 -10.10 -23.02 14.38
CA LEU A 89 -11.10 -22.13 13.82
C LEU A 89 -11.05 -22.19 12.29
N SER A 90 -12.23 -22.30 11.66
CA SER A 90 -12.31 -22.33 10.20
C SER A 90 -11.94 -20.98 9.61
N GLU A 91 -11.27 -21.00 8.46
CA GLU A 91 -10.93 -19.78 7.70
C GLU A 91 -12.17 -18.94 7.37
N HIS A 92 -13.33 -19.61 7.21
CA HIS A 92 -14.62 -18.94 7.03
C HIS A 92 -14.98 -18.02 8.20
N LEU A 93 -14.77 -18.47 9.45
CA LEU A 93 -15.04 -17.67 10.64
C LEU A 93 -14.10 -16.46 10.74
N MET A 94 -12.83 -16.65 10.39
CA MET A 94 -11.86 -15.54 10.35
C MET A 94 -12.27 -14.47 9.34
N ARG A 95 -12.64 -14.88 8.11
CA ARG A 95 -13.16 -13.96 7.09
C ARG A 95 -14.44 -13.26 7.53
N LEU A 96 -15.34 -13.97 8.23
CA LEU A 96 -16.56 -13.38 8.77
C LEU A 96 -16.24 -12.28 9.80
N ARG A 97 -15.31 -12.54 10.72
CA ARG A 97 -14.88 -11.57 11.74
C ARG A 97 -14.16 -10.37 11.13
N MET A 98 -13.28 -10.58 10.16
CA MET A 98 -12.62 -9.49 9.43
C MET A 98 -13.65 -8.58 8.74
N ARG A 99 -14.66 -9.15 8.06
CA ARG A 99 -15.74 -8.35 7.46
C ARG A 99 -16.54 -7.56 8.48
N GLN A 100 -16.82 -8.12 9.66
CA GLN A 100 -17.50 -7.39 10.72
C GLN A 100 -16.65 -6.22 11.23
N TYR A 101 -15.35 -6.43 11.41
CA TYR A 101 -14.42 -5.40 11.87
C TYR A 101 -14.25 -4.26 10.84
N SER A 102 -14.14 -4.58 9.55
CA SER A 102 -14.09 -3.57 8.49
C SER A 102 -15.35 -2.70 8.43
N LYS A 103 -16.52 -3.26 8.73
CA LYS A 103 -17.77 -2.47 8.84
C LYS A 103 -17.73 -1.50 10.01
N THR A 104 -17.27 -1.94 11.19
CA THR A 104 -17.15 -1.05 12.35
C THR A 104 -16.17 0.11 12.12
N LEU A 105 -15.08 -0.11 11.37
CA LEU A 105 -14.16 0.97 10.98
C LEU A 105 -14.82 1.97 10.02
N ALA A 106 -15.66 1.50 9.10
CA ALA A 106 -16.37 2.36 8.14
C ALA A 106 -17.54 3.14 8.77
N GLU A 107 -18.12 2.64 9.87
CA GLU A 107 -19.27 3.21 10.56
C GLU A 107 -18.89 4.18 11.70
N THR A 108 -17.60 4.38 11.97
CA THR A 108 -17.13 5.35 12.96
C THR A 108 -16.68 6.64 12.26
N PRO A 109 -17.55 7.64 12.05
CA PRO A 109 -17.06 8.97 11.69
C PRO A 109 -16.35 9.55 12.91
N GLU A 110 -15.11 10.01 12.74
CA GLU A 110 -14.51 10.97 13.68
C GLU A 110 -15.45 12.19 13.70
N LYS A 111 -16.22 12.33 14.79
CA LYS A 111 -16.75 13.64 15.15
C LYS A 111 -15.58 14.42 15.72
N ASP A 112 -14.88 15.13 14.86
CA ASP A 112 -14.07 16.28 15.26
C ASP A 112 -15.05 17.40 15.63
N ASP A 113 -15.47 17.41 16.90
CA ASP A 113 -16.05 18.59 17.54
C ASP A 113 -14.88 19.34 18.20
N GLY A 114 -14.17 20.16 17.41
CA GLY A 114 -13.05 21.00 17.86
C GLY A 114 -12.95 22.30 17.06
#